data_AF-A0A925WYB2-F1
#
_entry.id   AF-A0A925WYB2-F1
#
_cell.length_a   1.000
_cell.length_b   1.000
_cell.length_c   1.000
_cell.angle_alpha   90.00
_cell.angle_beta   90.00
_cell.angle_gamma   90.00
#
_symmetry.space_group_name_H-M   'P 1'
#
loop_
_entity.id
_entity.type
_entity.pdbx_description
1 polymer ?
#
loop_
_entity_poly.entity_id
_entity_poly.type
_entity_poly.pdbx_seq_one_letter_code
_entity_poly.pdbx_strand_id
1 'polypeptide(L)' 'MSEPLGFQSRKVEGPQRDKIEHVIVQRPLQRVLAFTRRTIDDVINDPIARNEVRGYFKLYKLVQRGSEVVELEKQWNSI' A
#
# COMPACT_ATOMS: atom_id res chain seq x y z
N MET A 1 -29.34 43.04 24.66
CA MET A 1 -29.28 41.56 24.56
C MET A 1 -28.03 41.21 23.78
N SER A 2 -27.12 40.49 24.42
CA SER A 2 -25.75 40.21 23.98
C SER A 2 -25.64 38.90 23.20
N GLU A 3 -24.84 38.93 22.12
CA GLU A 3 -23.94 37.89 21.58
C GLU A 3 -24.49 36.50 21.13
N PRO A 4 -23.79 35.75 20.22
CA PRO A 4 -22.34 35.80 19.98
C PRO A 4 -21.85 35.80 18.52
N LEU A 5 -20.57 36.20 18.42
CA LEU A 5 -19.67 36.14 17.28
C LEU A 5 -19.53 34.70 16.77
N GLY A 6 -19.81 34.51 15.48
CA GLY A 6 -19.60 33.24 14.79
C GLY A 6 -18.11 32.94 14.64
N PHE A 7 -17.61 31.98 15.41
CA PHE A 7 -16.32 31.35 15.19
C PHE A 7 -16.34 30.62 13.84
N GLN A 8 -15.82 31.24 12.79
CA GLN A 8 -15.49 30.53 11.56
C GLN A 8 -14.33 29.59 11.86
N SER A 9 -14.65 28.32 12.09
CA SER A 9 -13.67 27.25 12.19
C SER A 9 -12.90 27.16 10.87
N ARG A 10 -11.70 27.73 10.84
CA ARG A 10 -10.72 27.46 9.78
C ARG A 10 -10.50 25.95 9.78
N LYS A 11 -10.98 25.26 8.74
CA LYS A 11 -10.54 23.90 8.44
C LYS A 11 -9.03 23.97 8.18
N VAL A 12 -8.25 23.57 9.17
CA VAL A 12 -6.82 23.32 9.00
C VAL A 12 -6.74 22.05 8.17
N GLU A 13 -6.48 22.20 6.87
CA GLU A 13 -6.16 21.06 6.01
C GLU A 13 -4.83 20.46 6.51
N GLY A 14 -4.94 19.37 7.27
CA GLY A 14 -3.80 18.57 7.67
C GLY A 14 -3.06 18.03 6.45
N PRO A 15 -1.74 17.81 6.55
CA PRO A 15 -0.95 17.36 5.41
C PRO A 15 -1.48 16.01 4.90
N GLN A 16 -1.76 15.92 3.60
CA GLN A 16 -2.22 14.72 2.88
C GLN A 16 -1.18 13.59 2.88
N ARG A 17 -0.86 13.01 4.04
CA ARG A 17 0.10 11.90 4.16
C ARG A 17 -0.58 10.55 3.85
N ASP A 18 -1.88 10.42 4.09
CA ASP A 18 -2.57 9.13 4.03
C ASP A 18 -2.88 8.64 2.60
N LYS A 19 -2.99 9.54 1.62
CA LYS A 19 -3.40 9.18 0.25
C LYS A 19 -2.30 8.46 -0.53
N ILE A 20 -1.04 8.78 -0.25
CA ILE A 20 0.10 8.28 -1.03
C ILE A 20 0.38 6.81 -0.68
N GLU A 21 0.33 6.46 0.60
CA GLU A 21 0.55 5.08 1.06
C GLU A 21 -0.51 4.11 0.51
N HIS A 22 -1.77 4.55 0.45
CA HIS A 22 -2.87 3.72 -0.02
C HIS A 22 -2.69 3.25 -1.47
N VAL A 23 -2.22 4.14 -2.36
CA VAL A 23 -2.01 3.82 -3.78
C VAL A 23 -0.82 2.87 -3.99
N ILE A 24 0.25 3.03 -3.19
CA ILE A 24 1.46 2.20 -3.30
C ILE A 24 1.21 0.78 -2.78
N VAL A 25 0.40 0.61 -1.74
CA VAL A 25 0.10 -0.71 -1.14
C VAL A 25 -0.96 -1.49 -1.92
N GLN A 26 -1.94 -0.80 -2.54
CA GLN A 26 -2.96 -1.46 -3.34
C GLN A 26 -2.41 -2.14 -4.60
N ARG A 27 -1.45 -1.52 -5.32
CA ARG A 27 -0.93 -2.07 -6.59
C ARG A 27 -0.29 -3.47 -6.44
N PRO A 28 0.57 -3.74 -5.44
CA PRO A 28 1.11 -5.09 -5.22
C PRO A 28 0.04 -6.12 -4.85
N LEU A 29 -0.89 -5.77 -3.95
CA LEU A 29 -1.92 -6.72 -3.52
C LEU A 29 -2.85 -7.08 -4.69
N GLN A 30 -3.28 -6.10 -5.49
CA GLN A 30 -4.08 -6.33 -6.69
C GLN A 30 -3.39 -7.25 -7.70
N ARG A 31 -2.07 -7.10 -7.91
CA ARG A 31 -1.31 -8.00 -8.78
C ARG A 31 -1.30 -9.43 -8.25
N VAL A 32 -1.09 -9.61 -6.95
CA VAL A 32 -1.08 -10.93 -6.32
C VAL A 32 -2.47 -11.58 -6.43
N LEU A 33 -3.53 -10.83 -6.14
CA LEU A 33 -4.92 -11.30 -6.30
C LEU A 33 -5.22 -11.71 -7.75
N ALA A 34 -4.82 -10.89 -8.73
CA ALA A 34 -5.00 -11.22 -10.14
C ALA A 34 -4.20 -12.46 -10.56
N PHE A 35 -2.98 -12.63 -10.04
CA PHE A 35 -2.13 -13.80 -10.31
C PHE A 35 -2.71 -15.09 -9.73
N THR A 36 -3.14 -15.07 -8.47
CA THR A 36 -3.76 -16.23 -7.80
C THR A 36 -5.21 -16.45 -8.22
N ARG A 37 -5.78 -15.56 -9.05
CA ARG A 37 -7.20 -15.54 -9.45
C ARG A 37 -8.14 -15.54 -8.24
N ARG A 38 -7.74 -14.85 -7.17
CA ARG A 38 -8.53 -14.69 -5.94
C ARG A 38 -9.09 -13.28 -5.85
N THR A 39 -10.25 -13.17 -5.24
CA THR A 39 -10.86 -11.90 -4.87
C THR A 39 -10.53 -11.55 -3.41
N ILE A 40 -10.84 -10.31 -3.01
CA ILE A 40 -10.73 -9.91 -1.60
C ILE A 40 -11.68 -10.75 -0.74
N ASP A 41 -12.87 -11.06 -1.25
CA ASP A 41 -13.86 -11.88 -0.56
C ASP A 41 -13.32 -13.30 -0.30
N ASP A 42 -12.62 -13.90 -1.26
CA ASP A 42 -11.97 -15.20 -1.05
C ASP A 42 -10.94 -15.15 0.07
N VAL A 43 -10.15 -14.08 0.15
CA VAL A 43 -9.10 -13.91 1.19
C VAL A 43 -9.70 -13.72 2.58
N ILE A 44 -10.89 -13.12 2.68
CA ILE A 44 -11.56 -12.92 3.97
C ILE A 44 -12.22 -14.21 4.44
N ASN A 45 -12.88 -14.92 3.51
CA ASN A 45 -13.76 -16.04 3.85
C ASN A 45 -13.07 -17.41 3.81
N ASP A 46 -11.99 -17.58 3.06
CA ASP A 46 -11.24 -18.83 2.95
C ASP A 46 -9.82 -18.70 3.57
N PRO A 47 -9.53 -19.43 4.67
CA PRO A 47 -8.20 -19.40 5.28
C PRO A 47 -7.10 -19.94 4.36
N ILE A 48 -7.41 -20.81 3.40
CA ILE A 48 -6.45 -21.35 2.43
C ILE A 48 -6.08 -20.26 1.42
N ALA A 49 -7.07 -19.64 0.79
CA ALA A 49 -6.86 -18.50 -0.13
C ALA A 49 -6.08 -17.36 0.55
N ARG A 50 -6.36 -17.08 1.82
CA ARG A 50 -5.60 -16.10 2.60
C ARG A 50 -4.13 -16.46 2.75
N ASN A 51 -3.83 -17.71 3.09
CA ASN A 51 -2.45 -18.17 3.27
C ASN A 51 -1.69 -18.17 1.94
N GLU A 52 -2.34 -18.57 0.86
CA GLU A 52 -1.82 -18.52 -0.50
C GLU A 52 -1.44 -17.09 -0.91
N VAL A 53 -2.40 -16.15 -0.84
CA VAL A 53 -2.17 -14.72 -1.15
C VAL A 53 -1.08 -14.12 -0.26
N ARG A 54 -1.08 -14.44 1.04
CA ARG A 54 -0.04 -13.97 1.97
C ARG A 54 1.35 -14.50 1.59
N GLY A 55 1.45 -15.76 1.15
CA GLY A 55 2.69 -16.37 0.70
C GLY A 55 3.26 -15.65 -0.53
N TYR A 56 2.45 -15.50 -1.57
CA TYR A 56 2.85 -14.79 -2.79
C TYR A 56 3.17 -13.30 -2.55
N PHE A 57 2.43 -12.64 -1.65
CA PHE A 57 2.72 -11.25 -1.29
C PHE A 57 4.08 -11.09 -0.59
N LYS A 58 4.45 -12.04 0.30
CA LYS A 58 5.79 -12.05 0.90
C LYS A 58 6.87 -12.25 -0.16
N LEU A 59 6.67 -13.21 -1.07
CA LEU A 59 7.62 -13.46 -2.15
C LEU A 59 7.82 -12.23 -3.04
N TYR A 60 6.73 -11.56 -3.43
CA TYR A 60 6.78 -10.30 -4.18
C TYR A 60 7.64 -9.26 -3.48
N LYS A 61 7.46 -9.07 -2.16
CA LYS A 61 8.26 -8.12 -1.38
C LYS A 61 9.73 -8.50 -1.30
N LEU A 62 10.06 -9.79 -1.21
CA LEU A 62 11.45 -10.26 -1.21
C LEU A 62 12.14 -9.98 -2.56
N VAL A 63 11.48 -10.33 -3.66
CA VAL A 63 12.00 -10.08 -5.02
C VAL A 63 12.16 -8.59 -5.28
N GLN A 64 11.18 -7.77 -4.87
CA GLN A 64 11.24 -6.32 -5.02
C GLN A 64 12.46 -5.74 -4.29
N ARG A 65 12.67 -6.12 -3.03
CA ARG A 65 13.84 -5.67 -2.25
C ARG A 65 15.16 -6.11 -2.88
N GLY A 66 15.26 -7.36 -3.34
CA GLY A 66 16.45 -7.84 -4.03
C GLY A 66 16.75 -7.07 -5.31
N SER A 67 15.71 -6.72 -6.07
CA SER A 67 15.85 -5.93 -7.29
C SER A 67 16.30 -4.49 -6.99
N GLU A 68 15.78 -3.89 -5.93
CA GLU A 68 16.20 -2.56 -5.46
C GLU A 68 17.69 -2.55 -5.05
N VAL A 69 18.17 -3.58 -4.35
CA VAL A 69 19.59 -3.71 -3.98
C VAL A 69 20.48 -3.83 -5.22
N VAL A 70 20.13 -4.71 -6.16
CA VAL A 70 20.90 -4.90 -7.40
C VAL A 70 20.95 -3.61 -8.23
N GLU A 71 19.85 -2.86 -8.28
CA GLU A 71 19.79 -1.58 -8.99
C GLU A 71 20.69 -0.53 -8.32
N LEU A 72 20.67 -0.44 -6.98
CA LEU A 72 21.56 0.44 -6.23
C LEU A 72 23.03 0.05 -6.42
N GLU A 73 23.35 -1.24 -6.42
CA GLU A 73 24.70 -1.74 -6.70
C GLU A 73 25.18 -1.34 -8.10
N LYS A 74 24.31 -1.41 -9.12
CA LYS A 74 24.64 -0.96 -10.49
C LYS A 74 24.92 0.54 -10.54
N GLN A 75 24.06 1.35 -9.93
CA GLN A 75 24.22 2.80 -9.90
C GLN A 75 25.47 3.22 -9.15
N TRP A 76 25.79 2.54 -8.05
CA TRP A 76 26.96 2.82 -7.24
C TRP A 76 28.26 2.42 -7.93
N ASN A 77 28.28 1.27 -8.60
CA ASN A 77 29.50 0.73 -9.18
C ASN A 77 29.87 1.33 -10.55
N SER A 78 29.01 2.15 -11.18
CA SER A 78 29.28 2.89 -12.44
C SER A 78 30.07 2.10 -13.50
N ILE A 79 29.83 0.79 -13.61
CA ILE A 79 30.29 -0.04 -14.74
C ILE A 79 29.22 0.03 -15.84
#